data_AF-A0A959UUD0-F1
#
_entry.id   AF-A0A959UUD0-F1
#
_cell.length_a   1.000
_cell.length_b   1.000
_cell.length_c   1.000
_cell.angle_alpha   90.00
_cell.angle_beta   90.00
_cell.angle_gamma   90.00
#
_symmetry.space_group_name_H-M   'P 1'
#
loop_
_entity.id
_entity.type
_entity.pdbx_description
1 polymer ?
#
loop_
_entity_poly.entity_id
_entity_poly.type
_entity_poly.pdbx_seq_one_letter_code
_entity_poly.pdbx_strand_id
1 'polypeptide(L)'
;MNGAVWGLWSLLFAAGITILSHRYTLLQTTGIAWLFAFVLMWVVTGNMAVLPFGILPYAVPLSLLETFVAAWIVRKVGGIGSNG
;
A
#
# COMPACT_ATOMS: atom_id res chain seq x y z
N MET A 1 13.82 -2.30 17.26
CA MET A 1 13.93 -3.52 16.42
C MET A 1 12.89 -3.55 15.29
N ASN A 2 11.66 -3.07 15.49
CA ASN A 2 10.61 -3.05 14.45
C ASN A 2 10.87 -2.05 13.30
N GLY A 3 11.62 -0.96 13.51
CA GLY A 3 11.83 0.09 12.50
C GLY A 3 12.51 -0.39 11.21
N ALA A 4 13.43 -1.35 11.29
CA ALA A 4 14.11 -1.88 10.10
C ALA A 4 13.16 -2.73 9.22
N VAL A 5 12.29 -3.51 9.85
CA VAL A 5 11.25 -4.29 9.15
C VAL A 5 10.21 -3.36 8.53
N TRP A 6 9.85 -2.28 9.22
CA TRP A 6 8.98 -1.23 8.67
C TRP A 6 9.60 -0.54 7.45
N GLY A 7 10.90 -0.21 7.49
CA GLY A 7 11.60 0.37 6.34
C GLY A 7 11.66 -0.58 5.14
N LEU A 8 11.93 -1.88 5.38
CA LEU A 8 11.93 -2.90 4.33
C LEU A 8 10.53 -3.06 3.71
N TRP A 9 9.48 -3.06 4.55
CA TRP A 9 8.10 -3.11 4.09
C TRP A 9 7.76 -1.92 3.18
N SER A 10 8.13 -0.69 3.58
CA SER A 10 7.90 0.50 2.76
C SER A 10 8.66 0.46 1.43
N LEU A 11 9.87 -0.10 1.41
CA LEU A 11 10.64 -0.30 0.17
C LEU A 11 9.95 -1.30 -0.78
N LEU A 12 9.52 -2.45 -0.25
CA LEU A 12 8.80 -3.46 -1.04
C LEU A 12 7.48 -2.92 -1.57
N PHE A 13 6.76 -2.17 -0.73
CA PHE A 13 5.51 -1.51 -1.11
C PHE A 13 5.71 -0.49 -2.23
N ALA A 14 6.71 0.38 -2.10
CA ALA A 14 7.05 1.36 -3.13
C ALA A 14 7.43 0.68 -4.46
N ALA A 15 8.28 -0.35 -4.41
CA ALA A 15 8.65 -1.13 -5.59
C ALA A 15 7.43 -1.79 -6.27
N GLY A 16 6.52 -2.36 -5.47
CA GLY A 16 5.26 -2.93 -5.97
C GLY A 16 4.38 -1.89 -6.67
N ILE A 17 4.19 -0.71 -6.06
CA ILE A 17 3.45 0.39 -6.68
C ILE A 17 4.11 0.85 -7.98
N THR A 18 5.44 1.00 -8.02
CA THR A 18 6.17 1.39 -9.23
C THR A 18 5.97 0.39 -10.36
N ILE A 19 6.07 -0.91 -10.09
CA ILE A 19 5.86 -1.97 -11.08
C ILE A 19 4.41 -1.96 -11.59
N LEU A 20 3.43 -1.85 -10.69
CA LEU A 20 2.01 -1.81 -11.06
C LEU A 20 1.67 -0.53 -11.84
N SER A 21 2.24 0.61 -11.46
CA SER A 21 1.97 1.90 -12.11
C SER A 21 2.45 1.95 -13.57
N HIS A 22 3.33 1.05 -14.00
CA HIS A 22 3.74 0.92 -15.41
C HIS A 22 2.69 0.25 -16.30
N ARG A 23 1.75 -0.51 -15.72
CA ARG A 23 0.79 -1.36 -16.46
C ARG A 23 -0.68 -1.04 -16.17
N TYR A 24 -0.99 -0.46 -15.00
CA TYR A 24 -2.35 -0.29 -14.50
C TYR A 24 -2.69 1.18 -14.25
N THR A 25 -3.99 1.50 -14.20
CA THR A 25 -4.49 2.84 -13.85
C THR A 25 -4.33 3.11 -12.36
N LEU A 26 -4.32 4.39 -11.99
CA LEU A 26 -4.11 4.87 -10.61
C LEU A 26 -5.01 4.17 -9.57
N LEU A 27 -6.30 4.01 -9.87
CA LEU A 27 -7.26 3.32 -9.01
C LEU A 27 -7.01 1.81 -8.92
N GLN A 28 -6.65 1.17 -10.04
CA GLN A 28 -6.32 -0.27 -10.06
C GLN A 28 -5.04 -0.54 -9.26
N THR A 29 -3.99 0.27 -9.46
CA THR A 29 -2.75 0.19 -8.69
C THR A 29 -3.00 0.38 -7.21
N THR A 30 -3.80 1.39 -6.83
CA THR A 30 -4.14 1.67 -5.42
C THR A 30 -4.88 0.49 -4.80
N GLY A 31 -5.91 -0.04 -5.46
CA GLY A 31 -6.69 -1.16 -4.94
C GLY A 31 -5.87 -2.43 -4.76
N ILE A 32 -5.05 -2.80 -5.76
CA ILE A 32 -4.22 -4.00 -5.70
C ILE A 32 -3.10 -3.82 -4.65
N ALA A 33 -2.40 -2.69 -4.65
CA ALA A 33 -1.33 -2.42 -3.69
C ALA A 33 -1.86 -2.39 -2.25
N TRP A 34 -3.02 -1.78 -2.01
CA TRP A 34 -3.64 -1.72 -0.69
C TRP A 34 -4.04 -3.11 -0.20
N LEU A 35 -4.67 -3.91 -1.06
CA LEU A 35 -5.05 -5.28 -0.73
C LEU A 35 -3.82 -6.13 -0.38
N PHE A 36 -2.75 -6.04 -1.17
CA PHE A 36 -1.56 -6.85 -0.94
C PHE A 36 -0.72 -6.39 0.26
N ALA A 37 -0.62 -5.08 0.49
CA ALA A 37 0.26 -4.54 1.53
C ALA A 37 -0.40 -4.50 2.91
N PHE A 38 -1.71 -4.25 2.97
CA PHE A 38 -2.44 -4.09 4.23
C PHE A 38 -3.41 -5.23 4.49
N VAL A 39 -4.30 -5.56 3.55
CA VAL A 39 -5.36 -6.55 3.79
C VAL A 39 -4.76 -7.94 4.06
N LEU A 40 -3.80 -8.39 3.24
CA LEU A 40 -3.08 -9.66 3.50
C LEU A 40 -2.34 -9.64 4.84
N MET A 41 -1.74 -8.51 5.22
CA MET A 41 -1.07 -8.36 6.52
C MET A 41 -2.07 -8.48 7.68
N TRP A 42 -3.24 -7.81 7.59
CA TRP A 42 -4.30 -7.91 8.60
C TRP A 42 -4.86 -9.32 8.73
N VAL A 43 -4.97 -10.06 7.62
CA VAL A 43 -5.39 -11.47 7.67
C VAL A 43 -4.40 -12.31 8.49
N VAL A 44 -3.09 -12.19 8.22
CA VAL A 44 -2.06 -12.97 8.95
C VAL A 44 -1.96 -12.55 10.42
N THR A 45 -1.95 -11.24 10.69
CA THR A 45 -1.85 -10.71 12.06
C THR A 45 -3.12 -10.91 12.87
N GLY A 46 -4.30 -10.88 12.22
CA GLY A 46 -5.58 -11.26 12.80
C GLY A 46 -5.62 -12.75 13.13
N ASN A 47 -5.12 -13.62 12.25
CA ASN A 47 -4.99 -15.05 12.52
C ASN A 47 -4.05 -15.34 13.71
N MET A 48 -2.99 -14.55 13.88
CA MET A 48 -2.07 -14.66 15.02
C MET A 48 -2.60 -13.98 16.30
N ALA A 49 -3.80 -13.38 16.28
CA ALA A 49 -4.38 -12.60 17.38
C ALA A 49 -3.48 -11.46 17.92
N VAL A 50 -2.48 -11.03 17.14
CA VAL A 50 -1.57 -9.92 17.48
C VAL A 50 -2.09 -8.58 16.98
N LEU A 51 -3.22 -8.59 16.28
CA LEU A 51 -3.84 -7.41 15.68
C LEU A 51 -4.73 -6.68 16.71
N PRO A 52 -4.45 -5.42 17.05
CA PRO A 52 -5.34 -4.63 17.90
C PRO A 52 -6.57 -4.19 17.09
N PHE A 53 -7.67 -4.95 17.18
CA PHE A 53 -8.92 -4.68 16.45
C PHE A 53 -9.51 -3.28 16.69
N GLY A 54 -9.21 -2.64 17.83
CA GLY A 54 -9.64 -1.27 18.12
C GLY A 54 -9.03 -0.21 17.19
N ILE A 55 -7.87 -0.49 16.58
CA ILE A 55 -7.23 0.45 15.64
C ILE A 55 -7.67 0.23 14.19
N LEU A 56 -8.19 -0.96 13.87
CA LEU A 56 -8.59 -1.34 12.51
C LEU A 56 -9.51 -0.32 11.81
N PRO A 57 -10.58 0.19 12.45
CA PRO A 57 -11.47 1.15 11.79
C PRO A 57 -10.78 2.48 11.46
N TYR A 58 -9.68 2.83 12.14
CA TYR A 58 -8.87 4.01 11.82
C TYR A 58 -7.74 3.69 10.84
N ALA A 59 -7.15 2.49 10.94
CA ALA A 59 -6.08 2.04 10.07
C ALA A 59 -6.56 1.78 8.63
N VAL A 60 -7.80 1.31 8.45
CA VAL A 60 -8.41 1.09 7.14
C VAL A 60 -8.46 2.36 6.28
N PRO A 61 -9.11 3.46 6.71
CA PRO A 61 -9.16 4.68 5.91
C PRO A 61 -7.79 5.35 5.76
N LEU A 62 -6.94 5.28 6.78
CA LEU A 62 -5.60 5.86 6.75
C LEU A 62 -4.67 5.14 5.75
N SER A 63 -4.64 3.81 5.79
CA SER A 63 -3.85 2.99 4.84
C SER A 63 -4.31 3.13 3.39
N LEU A 64 -5.63 3.28 3.18
CA LEU A 64 -6.18 3.54 1.85
C LEU A 64 -5.69 4.90 1.32
N LEU A 65 -5.71 5.93 2.16
CA LEU A 65 -5.21 7.25 1.83
C LEU A 65 -3.70 7.22 1.53
N GLU A 66 -2.90 6.56 2.37
CA GLU A 66 -1.46 6.41 2.16
C GLU A 66 -1.15 5.71 0.83
N THR A 67 -1.87 4.62 0.53
CA THR A 67 -1.68 3.88 -0.72
C THR A 67 -2.04 4.72 -1.94
N PHE A 68 -3.14 5.47 -1.85
CA PHE A 68 -3.58 6.37 -2.91
C PHE A 68 -2.56 7.48 -3.15
N VAL A 69 -2.07 8.12 -2.08
CA VAL A 69 -1.04 9.16 -2.15
C VAL A 69 0.26 8.58 -2.74
N ALA A 70 0.69 7.39 -2.32
CA ALA A 70 1.87 6.75 -2.88
C ALA A 70 1.72 6.47 -4.38
N ALA A 71 0.59 5.90 -4.81
CA ALA A 71 0.29 5.69 -6.22
C ALA A 71 0.24 7.02 -7.01
N TRP A 72 -0.30 8.08 -6.42
CA TRP A 72 -0.35 9.41 -7.02
C TRP A 72 1.04 10.05 -7.16
N ILE A 73 1.88 9.94 -6.13
CA ILE A 73 3.27 10.41 -6.18
C ILE A 73 4.05 9.66 -7.25
N VAL A 74 3.95 8.33 -7.30
CA VAL A 74 4.63 7.52 -8.33
C VAL A 74 4.18 7.92 -9.74
N ARG A 75 2.88 8.16 -9.94
CA ARG A 75 2.35 8.68 -11.20
C ARG A 75 2.91 10.07 -11.56
N LYS A 76 3.00 10.96 -10.57
CA LYS A 76 3.43 12.35 -10.74
C LYS A 76 4.94 12.48 -10.97
N VAL A 77 5.73 11.76 -10.17
CA VAL A 77 7.20 11.77 -10.17
C VAL A 77 7.78 10.88 -11.26
N GLY A 78 7.14 9.74 -11.53
CA GLY A 78 7.59 8.79 -12.54
C GLY A 78 7.42 9.26 -13.98
N GLY A 79 6.63 10.32 -14.26
CA GLY A 79 6.38 10.79 -15.63
C GLY A 79 5.74 9.74 -16.55
N ILE A 80 5.23 8.64 -15.99
CA ILE A 80 4.63 7.54 -16.75
C ILE A 80 3.17 7.89 -17.02
N GLY A 81 2.98 8.64 -18.09
CA GLY A 81 1.80 8.62 -18.95
C GLY A 81 0.55 9.32 -18.43
N SER A 82 0.52 10.65 -18.53
CA SER A 82 -0.71 11.31 -19.02
C SER A 82 -1.06 10.70 -20.39
N ASN A 83 -1.83 9.62 -20.42
CA ASN A 83 -2.51 9.10 -21.61
C ASN A 83 -3.64 8.18 -21.12
N GLY A 84 -4.87 8.67 -21.26
CA GLY A 84 -6.10 8.07 -20.76
C GLY A 84 -6.89 9.09 -19.97
#